data_AF-J0WVJ8-F1
#
_entry.id   AF-J0WVJ8-F1
#
_cell.length_a   1.000
_cell.length_b   1.000
_cell.length_c   1.000
_cell.angle_alpha   90.00
_cell.angle_beta   90.00
_cell.angle_gamma   90.00
#
_symmetry.space_group_name_H-M   'P 1'
#
loop_
_entity.id
_entity.type
_entity.pdbx_description
1 polymer ?
#
loop_
_entity_poly.entity_id
_entity_poly.type
_entity_poly.pdbx_seq_one_letter_code
_entity_poly.pdbx_strand_id
1 'polypeptide(L)'
;MTTDTRALMHILFATHVFHKPEIRRRGLKSILGEGLLWSEGEQHRDQVLHAFLSVGLLTLHSAHVRDMTEIFVEKAAKNMCIEAGGSVRLNAIEWLSKATLASIGKAGFDYDFDTLNEHAPKNELAEAFDKVFRADESPGVILRVLLKSVLQRLPVDV
;
A
#
# COMPACT_ATOMS: atom_id res chain seq x y z
N MET A 1 20.27 -11.99 10.02
CA MET A 1 20.08 -10.98 8.95
C MET A 1 21.41 -10.31 8.70
N THR A 2 21.79 -10.04 7.44
CA THR A 2 23.03 -9.35 7.10
C THR A 2 22.81 -7.84 7.20
N THR A 3 23.57 -7.16 8.05
CA THR A 3 23.53 -5.69 8.22
C THR A 3 24.57 -4.95 7.39
N ASP A 4 25.41 -5.69 6.66
CA ASP A 4 26.44 -5.13 5.78
C ASP A 4 25.80 -4.52 4.52
N THR A 5 26.15 -3.28 4.22
CA THR A 5 25.56 -2.52 3.10
C THR A 5 25.98 -3.07 1.73
N ARG A 6 27.18 -3.65 1.60
CA ARG A 6 27.62 -4.27 0.35
C ARG A 6 26.85 -5.57 0.09
N ALA A 7 26.65 -6.36 1.14
CA ALA A 7 25.82 -7.56 1.07
C ALA A 7 24.36 -7.21 0.70
N LEU A 8 23.79 -6.17 1.31
CA LEU A 8 22.44 -5.71 0.97
C LEU A 8 22.34 -5.25 -0.48
N MET A 9 23.29 -4.45 -0.98
CA MET A 9 23.29 -4.06 -2.39
C MET A 9 23.37 -5.26 -3.31
N HIS A 10 24.27 -6.21 -3.04
CA HIS A 10 24.37 -7.43 -3.84
C HIS A 10 23.04 -8.19 -3.88
N ILE A 11 22.37 -8.35 -2.74
CA ILE A 11 21.06 -9.02 -2.66
C ILE A 11 19.98 -8.25 -3.41
N LEU A 12 19.91 -6.92 -3.27
CA LEU A 12 18.87 -6.09 -3.87
C LEU A 12 19.00 -5.96 -5.39
N PHE A 13 20.23 -5.95 -5.92
CA PHE A 13 20.46 -5.80 -7.37
C PHE A 13 20.53 -7.14 -8.11
N ALA A 14 20.84 -8.25 -7.43
CA ALA A 14 20.82 -9.58 -8.04
C ALA A 14 19.38 -10.15 -8.10
N THR A 15 18.48 -9.43 -8.76
CA THR A 15 17.04 -9.75 -8.89
C THR A 15 16.77 -11.09 -9.60
N HIS A 16 17.71 -11.56 -10.41
CA HIS A 16 17.64 -12.87 -11.08
C HIS A 16 18.00 -14.04 -10.14
N VAL A 17 18.68 -13.77 -9.02
CA VAL A 17 19.08 -14.79 -8.04
C VAL A 17 18.13 -14.79 -6.84
N PHE A 18 17.81 -13.60 -6.32
CA PHE A 18 17.00 -13.44 -5.11
C PHE A 18 15.58 -13.01 -5.44
N HIS A 19 14.70 -14.00 -5.59
CA HIS A 19 13.27 -13.77 -5.77
C HIS A 19 12.53 -13.60 -4.44
N LYS A 20 11.38 -12.92 -4.46
CA LYS A 20 10.50 -12.83 -3.29
C LYS A 20 10.14 -14.25 -2.78
N PRO A 21 10.20 -14.51 -1.45
CA PRO A 21 9.83 -15.81 -0.90
C PRO A 21 8.40 -16.21 -1.28
N GLU A 22 8.20 -17.50 -1.58
CA GLU A 22 6.93 -18.06 -2.06
C GLU A 22 5.72 -17.76 -1.16
N ILE A 23 5.92 -17.73 0.16
CA ILE A 23 4.87 -17.40 1.14
C ILE A 23 4.41 -15.95 0.95
N ARG A 24 5.36 -15.02 0.83
CA ARG A 24 5.08 -13.60 0.60
C ARG A 24 4.41 -13.40 -0.75
N ARG A 25 4.88 -14.12 -1.78
CA ARG A 25 4.29 -14.10 -3.12
C ARG A 25 2.83 -14.56 -3.13
N ARG A 26 2.50 -15.65 -2.42
CA ARG A 26 1.10 -16.11 -2.29
C ARG A 26 0.22 -15.13 -1.52
N GLY A 27 0.73 -14.56 -0.42
CA GLY A 27 0.02 -13.52 0.32
C GLY A 27 -0.30 -12.31 -0.55
N LEU A 28 0.69 -11.85 -1.31
CA LEU A 28 0.54 -10.72 -2.23
C LEU A 28 -0.47 -11.02 -3.34
N LYS A 29 -0.44 -12.24 -3.91
CA LYS A 29 -1.45 -12.70 -4.88
C LYS A 29 -2.86 -12.70 -4.30
N SER A 30 -3.02 -13.10 -3.03
CA SER A 30 -4.34 -13.14 -2.39
C SER A 30 -4.91 -11.76 -2.07
N ILE A 31 -4.06 -10.74 -1.86
CA ILE A 31 -4.48 -9.39 -1.46
C ILE A 31 -4.60 -8.48 -2.70
N LEU A 32 -3.59 -8.50 -3.57
CA LEU A 32 -3.42 -7.56 -4.68
C LEU A 32 -3.54 -8.23 -6.06
N GLY A 33 -3.63 -9.56 -6.13
CA GLY A 33 -3.68 -10.30 -7.40
C GLY A 33 -2.31 -10.41 -8.09
N GLU A 34 -2.35 -10.78 -9.37
CA GLU A 34 -1.16 -10.93 -10.24
C GLU A 34 -0.77 -9.58 -10.87
N GLY A 35 -0.47 -8.59 -10.01
CA GLY A 35 -0.07 -7.24 -10.41
C GLY A 35 1.44 -7.01 -10.37
N LEU A 36 1.84 -5.75 -10.54
CA LEU A 36 3.24 -5.31 -10.56
C LEU A 36 4.03 -5.74 -9.31
N LEU A 37 3.40 -5.70 -8.13
CA LEU A 37 4.10 -6.08 -6.89
C LEU A 37 4.36 -7.60 -6.80
N TRP A 38 3.53 -8.40 -7.49
CA TRP A 38 3.62 -9.86 -7.52
C TRP A 38 4.56 -10.39 -8.60
N SER A 39 4.62 -9.71 -9.76
CA SER A 39 5.46 -10.14 -10.87
C SER A 39 6.94 -10.09 -10.53
N GLU A 40 7.71 -10.95 -11.19
CA GLU A 40 9.16 -11.08 -11.06
C GLU A 40 9.81 -11.22 -12.43
N GLY A 41 11.12 -10.95 -12.52
CA GLY A 41 11.90 -11.14 -13.75
C GLY A 41 11.47 -10.22 -14.90
N GLU A 42 11.51 -10.73 -16.13
CA GLU A 42 11.15 -9.97 -17.34
C GLU A 42 9.71 -9.44 -17.29
N GLN A 43 8.76 -10.23 -16.77
CA GLN A 43 7.37 -9.78 -16.63
C GLN A 43 7.24 -8.56 -15.69
N HIS A 44 8.01 -8.51 -14.61
CA HIS A 44 8.08 -7.32 -13.76
C HIS A 44 8.70 -6.14 -14.50
N ARG A 45 9.80 -6.36 -15.23
CA ARG A 45 10.47 -5.30 -16.01
C ARG A 45 9.55 -4.71 -17.06
N ASP A 46 8.81 -5.55 -17.78
CA ASP A 46 7.84 -5.12 -18.79
C ASP A 46 6.68 -4.37 -18.15
N GLN A 47 6.15 -4.83 -17.02
CA GLN A 47 5.08 -4.14 -16.31
C GLN A 47 5.54 -2.79 -15.74
N VAL A 48 6.75 -2.70 -15.17
CA VAL A 48 7.35 -1.43 -14.74
C VAL A 48 7.51 -0.52 -15.95
N LEU A 49 8.08 -1.03 -17.03
CA LEU A 49 8.35 -0.24 -18.23
C LEU A 49 7.04 0.28 -18.83
N HIS A 50 6.02 -0.57 -18.97
CA HIS A 50 4.70 -0.14 -19.44
C HIS A 50 4.05 0.86 -18.50
N ALA A 51 4.05 0.63 -17.18
CA ALA A 51 3.52 1.59 -16.21
C ALA A 51 4.26 2.94 -16.26
N PHE A 52 5.58 2.89 -16.43
CA PHE A 52 6.46 4.05 -16.44
C PHE A 52 6.43 4.84 -17.77
N LEU A 53 6.18 4.15 -18.89
CA LEU A 53 6.07 4.79 -20.21
C LEU A 53 4.65 5.27 -20.51
N SER A 54 3.62 4.57 -20.03
CA SER A 54 2.21 4.96 -20.25
C SER A 54 1.79 6.13 -19.36
N VAL A 55 2.27 6.15 -18.11
CA VAL A 55 2.12 7.27 -17.19
C VAL A 55 3.45 7.99 -17.24
N GLY A 56 3.55 9.14 -17.91
CA GLY A 56 4.78 9.94 -18.04
C GLY A 56 5.36 10.40 -16.69
N LEU A 57 5.90 9.46 -15.93
CA LEU A 57 6.16 9.59 -14.51
C LEU A 57 7.37 10.49 -14.26
N LEU A 58 8.32 10.59 -15.18
CA LEU A 58 9.53 11.38 -14.96
C LEU A 58 9.26 12.88 -14.76
N THR A 59 8.19 13.41 -15.36
CA THR A 59 7.78 14.83 -15.24
C THR A 59 6.58 15.03 -14.32
N LEU A 60 5.71 14.03 -14.19
CA LEU A 60 4.57 14.08 -13.26
C LEU A 60 4.96 13.79 -11.81
N HIS A 61 6.03 13.02 -11.53
CA HIS A 61 6.34 12.62 -10.14
C HIS A 61 6.63 13.82 -9.23
N SER A 62 7.41 14.81 -9.67
CA SER A 62 7.79 15.93 -8.80
C SER A 62 6.63 16.89 -8.53
N ALA A 63 5.82 17.18 -9.54
CA ALA A 63 4.61 18.00 -9.40
C ALA A 63 3.55 17.26 -8.57
N HIS A 64 3.31 16.00 -8.87
CA HIS A 64 2.29 15.20 -8.18
C HIS A 64 2.65 14.88 -6.73
N VAL A 65 3.94 14.65 -6.42
CA VAL A 65 4.41 14.52 -5.04
C VAL A 65 4.25 15.84 -4.29
N ARG A 66 4.44 16.99 -4.96
CA ARG A 66 4.19 18.30 -4.36
C ARG A 66 2.70 18.50 -4.07
N ASP A 67 1.83 18.19 -5.03
CA ASP A 67 0.37 18.29 -4.86
C ASP A 67 -0.12 17.38 -3.72
N MET A 68 0.37 16.13 -3.66
CA MET A 68 0.08 15.22 -2.55
C MET A 68 0.53 15.77 -1.20
N THR A 69 1.71 16.38 -1.14
CA THR A 69 2.26 16.96 0.10
C THR A 69 1.46 18.18 0.53
N GLU A 70 1.04 19.02 -0.41
CA GLU A 70 0.20 20.21 -0.14
C GLU A 70 -1.18 19.81 0.39
N ILE A 71 -1.85 18.88 -0.28
CA ILE A 71 -3.14 18.32 0.17
C ILE A 71 -3.00 17.66 1.54
N PHE A 72 -1.90 16.96 1.78
CA PHE A 72 -1.62 16.34 3.07
C PHE A 72 -1.48 17.39 4.17
N VAL A 73 -0.69 18.45 3.98
CA VAL A 73 -0.50 19.51 4.98
C VAL A 73 -1.80 20.28 5.20
N GLU A 74 -2.56 20.57 4.15
CA GLU A 74 -3.84 21.27 4.24
C GLU A 74 -4.85 20.45 5.07
N LYS A 75 -5.09 19.19 4.68
CA LYS A 75 -6.00 18.30 5.40
C LYS A 75 -5.51 18.03 6.83
N ALA A 76 -4.18 17.99 7.01
CA ALA A 76 -3.59 17.77 8.31
C ALA A 76 -3.81 18.94 9.28
N ALA A 77 -3.51 20.15 8.83
CA ALA A 77 -3.64 21.36 9.64
C ALA A 77 -5.11 21.68 9.96
N LYS A 78 -6.02 21.45 9.00
CA LYS A 78 -7.44 21.75 9.15
C LYS A 78 -8.08 20.97 10.30
N ASN A 79 -7.87 19.65 10.36
CA ASN A 79 -8.55 18.82 11.36
C ASN A 79 -7.83 18.79 12.72
N MET A 80 -6.53 19.09 12.78
CA MET A 80 -5.80 19.17 14.06
C MET A 80 -6.06 20.46 14.83
N CYS A 81 -6.12 21.60 14.15
CA CYS A 81 -6.11 22.91 14.79
C CYS A 81 -7.47 23.60 14.84
N ILE A 82 -8.33 23.39 13.83
CA ILE A 82 -9.54 24.21 13.65
C ILE A 82 -10.75 23.59 14.35
N GLU A 83 -10.91 22.26 14.32
CA GLU A 83 -12.07 21.59 14.94
C GLU A 83 -11.93 21.38 16.45
N ALA A 84 -10.70 21.34 16.98
CA ALA A 84 -10.45 21.05 18.40
C ALA A 84 -10.45 22.29 19.32
N GLY A 85 -10.53 23.51 18.76
CA GLY A 85 -10.55 24.75 19.54
C GLY A 85 -9.36 24.97 20.47
N GLY A 86 -8.22 24.31 20.21
CA GLY A 86 -7.04 24.38 21.08
C GLY A 86 -6.11 23.18 20.95
N SER A 87 -6.27 22.18 21.83
CA SER A 87 -5.40 21.00 21.89
C SER A 87 -6.21 19.73 21.68
N VAL A 88 -5.82 18.92 20.68
CA VAL A 88 -6.44 17.64 20.37
C VAL A 88 -5.52 16.49 20.74
N ARG A 89 -6.07 15.45 21.37
CA ARG A 89 -5.35 14.19 21.64
C ARG A 89 -5.77 13.16 20.59
N LEU A 90 -4.89 12.89 19.64
CA LEU A 90 -5.12 11.91 18.57
C LEU A 90 -4.01 10.86 18.53
N ASN A 91 -4.32 9.70 17.95
CA ASN A 91 -3.32 8.72 17.60
C ASN A 91 -2.64 9.15 16.30
N ALA A 92 -1.41 9.64 16.41
CA ALA A 92 -0.66 10.17 15.27
C ALA A 92 -0.48 9.13 14.15
N ILE A 93 -0.29 7.86 14.48
CA ILE A 93 -0.08 6.80 13.48
C ILE A 93 -1.36 6.53 12.70
N GLU A 94 -2.48 6.33 13.40
CA GLU A 94 -3.77 6.07 12.75
C GLU A 94 -4.19 7.25 11.87
N TRP A 95 -4.00 8.46 12.37
CA TRP A 95 -4.39 9.66 11.65
C TRP A 95 -3.47 9.93 10.45
N LEU A 96 -2.16 9.70 10.60
CA LEU A 96 -1.20 9.80 9.49
C LEU A 96 -1.58 8.83 8.37
N SER A 97 -1.91 7.58 8.69
CA SER A 97 -2.37 6.59 7.70
C SER A 97 -3.63 7.05 6.95
N LYS A 98 -4.61 7.63 7.66
CA LYS A 98 -5.84 8.19 7.05
C LYS A 98 -5.56 9.37 6.13
N ALA A 99 -4.66 10.27 6.55
CA ALA A 99 -4.27 11.45 5.78
C ALA A 99 -3.46 11.08 4.53
N THR A 100 -2.57 10.09 4.61
CA THR A 100 -1.85 9.56 3.43
C THR A 100 -2.83 8.95 2.42
N LEU A 101 -3.81 8.17 2.88
CA LEU A 101 -4.82 7.60 1.99
C LEU A 101 -5.69 8.69 1.34
N ALA A 102 -6.06 9.74 2.07
CA ALA A 102 -6.79 10.88 1.52
C ALA A 102 -5.99 11.63 0.44
N SER A 103 -4.69 11.83 0.67
CA SER A 103 -3.80 12.49 -0.29
C SER A 103 -3.64 11.66 -1.57
N ILE A 104 -3.43 10.35 -1.46
CA ILE A 104 -3.36 9.45 -2.63
C ILE A 104 -4.70 9.41 -3.38
N GLY A 105 -5.83 9.38 -2.67
CA GLY A 105 -7.15 9.44 -3.29
C GLY A 105 -7.36 10.70 -4.09
N LYS A 106 -7.11 11.85 -3.46
CA LYS A 106 -7.41 13.14 -4.07
C LYS A 106 -6.42 13.51 -5.17
N ALA A 107 -5.12 13.27 -4.98
CA ALA A 107 -4.13 13.56 -6.02
C ALA A 107 -4.13 12.48 -7.11
N GLY A 108 -4.11 11.20 -6.73
CA GLY A 108 -3.91 10.09 -7.66
C GLY A 108 -5.17 9.66 -8.43
N PHE A 109 -6.36 9.84 -7.85
CA PHE A 109 -7.63 9.36 -8.43
C PHE A 109 -8.71 10.43 -8.52
N ASP A 110 -8.40 11.69 -8.14
CA ASP A 110 -9.35 12.80 -7.95
C ASP A 110 -10.57 12.41 -7.09
N TYR A 111 -10.38 11.49 -6.16
CA TYR A 111 -11.45 10.93 -5.33
C TYR A 111 -11.27 11.35 -3.87
N ASP A 112 -12.31 11.93 -3.27
CA ASP A 112 -12.30 12.24 -1.84
C ASP A 112 -12.90 11.10 -1.02
N PHE A 113 -12.04 10.39 -0.28
CA PHE A 113 -12.45 9.28 0.58
C PHE A 113 -13.05 9.74 1.92
N ASP A 114 -13.03 11.05 2.23
CA ASP A 114 -13.47 11.65 3.49
C ASP A 114 -12.98 10.90 4.75
N THR A 115 -11.76 10.36 4.69
CA THR A 115 -11.21 9.46 5.72
C THR A 115 -10.89 10.14 7.05
N LEU A 116 -10.91 11.48 7.07
CA LEU A 116 -10.56 12.28 8.24
C LEU A 116 -11.79 12.80 8.99
N ASN A 117 -12.99 12.59 8.46
CA ASN A 117 -14.24 12.96 9.11
C ASN A 117 -14.75 11.78 9.95
N GLU A 118 -14.73 11.92 11.28
CA GLU A 118 -15.19 10.86 12.19
C GLU A 118 -16.71 10.63 12.13
N HIS A 119 -17.47 11.59 11.57
CA HIS A 119 -18.93 11.53 11.47
C HIS A 119 -19.44 10.97 10.14
N ALA A 120 -18.56 10.80 9.15
CA ALA A 120 -18.91 10.24 7.85
C ALA A 120 -18.90 8.70 7.86
N PRO A 121 -19.73 8.03 7.04
CA PRO A 121 -19.61 6.60 6.84
C PRO A 121 -18.23 6.28 6.25
N LYS A 122 -17.52 5.34 6.87
CA LYS A 122 -16.18 4.93 6.43
C LYS A 122 -16.25 4.40 5.00
N ASN A 123 -15.38 4.92 4.14
CA ASN A 123 -15.24 4.40 2.77
C ASN A 123 -14.77 2.94 2.81
N GLU A 124 -15.38 2.08 1.97
CA GLU A 124 -15.04 0.66 1.85
C GLU A 124 -13.54 0.44 1.57
N LEU A 125 -12.93 1.32 0.75
CA LEU A 125 -11.50 1.25 0.47
C LEU A 125 -10.67 1.56 1.72
N ALA A 126 -11.05 2.58 2.49
CA ALA A 126 -10.35 2.94 3.71
C ALA A 126 -10.44 1.83 4.76
N GLU A 127 -11.59 1.17 4.86
CA GLU A 127 -11.76 0.00 5.71
C GLU A 127 -10.93 -1.20 5.24
N ALA A 128 -10.86 -1.43 3.91
CA ALA A 128 -10.02 -2.49 3.36
C ALA A 128 -8.53 -2.23 3.61
N PHE A 129 -8.06 -0.98 3.44
CA PHE A 129 -6.70 -0.58 3.78
C PHE A 129 -6.42 -0.75 5.27
N ASP A 130 -7.32 -0.29 6.15
CA ASP A 130 -7.17 -0.48 7.59
C ASP A 130 -7.08 -1.98 7.95
N LYS A 131 -7.90 -2.84 7.34
CA LYS A 131 -7.80 -4.31 7.53
C LYS A 131 -6.50 -4.91 7.03
N VAL A 132 -5.94 -4.43 5.92
CA VAL A 132 -4.67 -4.93 5.36
C VAL A 132 -3.47 -4.47 6.19
N PHE A 133 -3.46 -3.22 6.67
CA PHE A 133 -2.34 -2.65 7.41
C PHE A 133 -2.43 -2.89 8.93
N ARG A 134 -3.63 -3.10 9.49
CA ARG A 134 -3.84 -3.63 10.85
C ARG A 134 -3.85 -5.14 10.92
N ALA A 135 -3.85 -5.84 9.79
CA ALA A 135 -3.44 -7.23 9.76
C ALA A 135 -1.95 -7.30 10.11
N ASP A 136 -1.71 -7.11 11.39
CA ASP A 136 -0.57 -7.63 12.11
C ASP A 136 -0.31 -9.05 11.63
N GLU A 137 0.93 -9.49 11.74
CA GLU A 137 1.39 -10.85 11.42
C GLU A 137 0.78 -11.89 12.39
N SER A 138 -0.48 -11.71 12.79
CA SER A 138 -1.27 -12.66 13.52
C SER A 138 -1.18 -13.99 12.77
N PRO A 139 -0.78 -15.07 13.47
CA PRO A 139 -0.72 -16.41 12.89
C PRO A 139 -2.03 -16.80 12.18
N GLY A 140 -3.17 -16.22 12.60
CA GLY A 140 -4.48 -16.42 11.98
C GLY A 140 -4.61 -15.88 10.55
N VAL A 141 -4.02 -14.74 10.21
CA VAL A 141 -4.07 -14.22 8.82
C VAL A 141 -3.16 -15.04 7.91
N ILE A 142 -1.96 -15.37 8.37
CA ILE A 142 -1.04 -16.27 7.64
C ILE A 142 -1.67 -17.64 7.47
N LEU A 143 -2.27 -18.21 8.52
CA LEU A 143 -2.99 -19.48 8.46
C LEU A 143 -4.19 -19.41 7.52
N ARG A 144 -4.97 -18.32 7.52
CA ARG A 144 -6.08 -18.13 6.57
C ARG A 144 -5.60 -18.03 5.13
N VAL A 145 -4.51 -17.31 4.86
CA VAL A 145 -3.91 -17.22 3.53
C VAL A 145 -3.37 -18.58 3.07
N LEU A 146 -2.73 -19.33 3.95
CA LEU A 146 -2.24 -20.68 3.68
C LEU A 146 -3.40 -21.66 3.46
N LEU A 147 -4.41 -21.66 4.33
CA LEU A 147 -5.61 -22.50 4.19
C LEU A 147 -6.36 -22.18 2.90
N LYS A 148 -6.57 -20.90 2.56
CA LYS A 148 -7.21 -20.51 1.30
C LYS A 148 -6.38 -20.94 0.08
N SER A 149 -5.05 -20.86 0.17
CA SER A 149 -4.15 -21.33 -0.89
C SER A 149 -4.14 -22.86 -1.04
N VAL A 150 -4.30 -23.62 0.06
CA VAL A 150 -4.40 -25.09 0.06
C VAL A 150 -5.77 -25.53 -0.45
N LEU A 151 -6.85 -24.87 -0.03
CA LEU A 151 -8.21 -25.14 -0.49
C LEU A 151 -8.38 -24.84 -1.98
N GLN A 152 -7.72 -23.81 -2.52
CA GLN A 152 -7.70 -23.51 -3.97
C GLN A 152 -6.91 -24.54 -4.81
N ARG A 153 -6.16 -25.46 -4.17
CA ARG A 153 -5.43 -26.53 -4.85
C ARG A 153 -6.15 -27.87 -4.84
N LEU A 154 -7.27 -27.99 -4.12
CA LEU A 154 -8.12 -29.16 -4.22
C LEU A 154 -8.93 -29.06 -5.53
N PRO A 155 -8.86 -30.08 -6.42
CA PRO A 155 -9.76 -30.14 -7.55
C PRO A 155 -11.19 -30.21 -6.99
N VAL A 156 -12.01 -29.24 -7.34
CA VAL A 156 -13.46 -29.35 -7.15
C VAL A 156 -13.94 -30.24 -8.30
N ASP A 157 -13.86 -31.56 -8.10
CA ASP A 157 -14.59 -32.51 -8.93
C ASP A 157 -16.06 -32.50 -8.47
N VAL A 158 -16.86 -31.59 -9.05
CA VAL A 158 -18.31 -31.76 -9.30
C VAL A 158 -18.67 -31.00 -10.57
#